data_AF-A0A945JUZ0-F1
#
_entry.id   AF-A0A945JUZ0-F1
#
_cell.length_a   1.000
_cell.length_b   1.000
_cell.length_c   1.000
_cell.angle_alpha   90.00
_cell.angle_beta   90.00
_cell.angle_gamma   90.00
#
_symmetry.space_group_name_H-M   'P 1'
#
loop_
_entity.id
_entity.type
_entity.pdbx_description
1 polymer ?
#
loop_
_entity_poly.entity_id
_entity_poly.type
_entity_poly.pdbx_seq_one_letter_code
_entity_poly.pdbx_strand_id
1 'polypeptide(L)'
;MSRHLPLNPHIDVLKKQAKALLSDHQTEQPEALRRVAAVVDDLPPGAVQGFSLRHAQQVLAREYEFSSWQALVDHVQGMSEQDWAVGRFAFYQTLADDLVDSYRAGNTSTYGVLGDEMNRRMQAKVDETAAAQGAICALAECQDWAELGSLARSSIDNRGIDRKMLAAIEQMHDRFAQNVTDRLGAPADVAFIDYTTVCEVLLSLGRPSHSFRCAVQGTDGPFVIDMGPRLAQELADDGQRVAEHLLTDLLSIWPQTLTLQNPTIEVFSDPFAMGMGKLYDTCVLTGYEVKTGGDAGGLLSLCYPEPSIADLLTELGE
;
A
#
# COMPACT_ATOMS: atom_id res chain seq x y z
N MET A 1 -13.38 -5.93 -12.94
CA MET A 1 -13.33 -6.16 -11.48
C MET A 1 -13.44 -4.81 -10.84
N SER A 2 -14.38 -4.62 -9.91
CA SER A 2 -14.45 -3.39 -9.14
C SER A 2 -13.22 -3.25 -8.25
N ARG A 3 -12.67 -2.04 -8.22
CA ARG A 3 -11.61 -1.64 -7.30
C ARG A 3 -12.30 -1.01 -6.09
N HIS A 4 -11.80 -1.28 -4.90
CA HIS A 4 -12.19 -0.51 -3.72
C HIS A 4 -11.33 0.75 -3.66
N LEU A 5 -11.93 1.86 -3.24
CA LEU A 5 -11.12 3.04 -2.94
C LEU A 5 -10.12 2.68 -1.84
N PRO A 6 -8.88 3.19 -1.92
CA PRO A 6 -8.00 3.19 -0.76
C PRO A 6 -8.72 3.85 0.42
N LEU A 7 -8.37 3.46 1.64
CA LEU A 7 -9.08 3.90 2.84
C LEU A 7 -8.98 5.42 3.07
N ASN A 8 -7.89 6.03 2.59
CA ASN A 8 -7.67 7.48 2.53
C ASN A 8 -7.51 7.94 1.07
N PRO A 9 -8.58 7.93 0.27
CA PRO A 9 -8.49 8.31 -1.12
C PRO A 9 -8.16 9.80 -1.23
N HIS A 10 -7.05 10.14 -1.88
CA HIS A 10 -6.71 11.52 -2.16
C HIS A 10 -7.15 11.91 -3.57
N ILE A 11 -7.95 12.98 -3.68
CA ILE A 11 -8.56 13.34 -4.97
C ILE A 11 -7.51 13.70 -6.04
N ASP A 12 -6.36 14.24 -5.64
CA ASP A 12 -5.30 14.58 -6.60
C ASP A 12 -4.60 13.33 -7.17
N VAL A 13 -4.52 12.23 -6.39
CA VAL A 13 -4.02 10.92 -6.87
C VAL A 13 -4.97 10.35 -7.92
N LEU A 14 -6.28 10.36 -7.65
CA LEU A 14 -7.29 9.92 -8.60
C LEU A 14 -7.28 10.75 -9.90
N LYS A 15 -7.03 12.07 -9.81
CA LYS A 15 -6.85 12.92 -11.00
C LYS A 15 -5.60 12.55 -11.80
N LYS A 16 -4.50 12.20 -11.14
CA LYS A 16 -3.28 11.73 -11.83
C LYS A 16 -3.54 10.40 -12.54
N GLN A 17 -4.18 9.44 -11.87
CA GLN A 17 -4.58 8.18 -12.49
C GLN A 17 -5.45 8.39 -13.73
N ALA A 18 -6.36 9.37 -13.72
CA ALA A 18 -7.17 9.69 -14.88
C ALA A 18 -6.35 10.23 -16.06
N LYS A 19 -5.32 11.05 -15.77
CA LYS A 19 -4.41 11.56 -16.79
C LYS A 19 -3.50 10.46 -17.34
N ALA A 20 -2.99 9.58 -16.49
CA ALA A 20 -2.20 8.42 -16.89
C ALA A 20 -3.01 7.51 -17.82
N LEU A 21 -4.24 7.16 -17.43
CA LEU A 21 -5.15 6.36 -18.25
C LEU A 21 -5.43 7.00 -19.63
N LEU A 22 -5.60 8.33 -19.68
CA LEU A 22 -5.75 9.04 -20.95
C LEU A 22 -4.50 8.89 -21.84
N SER A 23 -3.32 9.10 -21.26
CA SER A 23 -2.03 8.98 -21.97
C SER A 23 -1.80 7.56 -22.48
N ASP A 24 -2.05 6.56 -21.65
CA ASP A 24 -1.89 5.15 -22.01
C ASP A 24 -2.89 4.71 -23.09
N HIS A 25 -4.14 5.19 -23.02
CA HIS A 25 -5.11 4.94 -24.08
C HIS A 25 -4.71 5.61 -25.40
N GLN A 26 -4.16 6.83 -25.36
CA GLN A 26 -3.68 7.53 -26.56
C GLN A 26 -2.47 6.84 -27.21
N THR A 27 -1.69 6.11 -26.42
CA THR A 27 -0.54 5.31 -26.89
C THR A 27 -0.90 3.84 -27.13
N GLU A 28 -2.19 3.51 -27.14
CA GLU A 28 -2.75 2.18 -27.44
C GLU A 28 -2.21 1.06 -26.52
N GLN A 29 -1.95 1.39 -25.25
CA GLN A 29 -1.52 0.38 -24.27
C GLN A 29 -2.61 -0.68 -24.06
N PRO A 30 -2.30 -1.99 -24.16
CA PRO A 30 -3.31 -3.06 -24.09
C PRO A 30 -4.16 -3.03 -22.82
N GLU A 31 -3.57 -2.73 -21.67
CA GLU A 31 -4.28 -2.64 -20.39
C GLU A 31 -5.26 -1.45 -20.37
N ALA A 32 -4.84 -0.28 -20.83
CA ALA A 32 -5.70 0.90 -20.89
C ALA A 32 -6.89 0.67 -21.83
N LEU A 33 -6.66 0.04 -22.99
CA LEU A 33 -7.73 -0.35 -23.91
C LEU A 33 -8.71 -1.34 -23.25
N ARG A 34 -8.21 -2.34 -22.50
CA ARG A 34 -9.04 -3.29 -21.75
C ARG A 34 -9.90 -2.60 -20.68
N ARG A 35 -9.30 -1.69 -19.90
CA ARG A 35 -10.00 -0.92 -18.86
C ARG A 35 -11.12 -0.07 -19.43
N VAL A 36 -10.87 0.63 -20.54
CA VAL A 36 -11.90 1.42 -21.23
C VAL A 36 -12.99 0.53 -21.82
N ALA A 37 -12.62 -0.60 -22.45
CA ALA A 37 -13.57 -1.55 -23.02
C ALA A 37 -14.50 -2.16 -21.95
N ALA A 38 -14.00 -2.40 -20.73
CA ALA A 38 -14.78 -2.98 -19.64
C ALA A 38 -15.95 -2.11 -19.16
N VAL A 39 -15.92 -0.81 -19.44
CA VAL A 39 -16.96 0.16 -19.02
C VAL A 39 -17.51 0.97 -20.19
N VAL A 40 -17.23 0.54 -21.44
CA VAL A 40 -17.53 1.31 -22.64
C VAL A 40 -19.02 1.59 -22.81
N ASP A 41 -19.88 0.66 -22.39
CA ASP A 41 -21.34 0.79 -22.45
C ASP A 41 -21.87 1.89 -21.51
N ASP A 42 -21.12 2.20 -20.45
CA ASP A 42 -21.44 3.27 -19.48
C ASP A 42 -20.81 4.62 -19.85
N LEU A 43 -19.98 4.66 -20.90
CA LEU A 43 -19.36 5.90 -21.36
C LEU A 43 -20.28 6.67 -22.30
N PRO A 44 -20.18 8.02 -22.34
CA PRO A 44 -20.91 8.82 -23.32
C PRO A 44 -20.60 8.35 -24.75
N PRO A 45 -21.55 8.39 -25.70
CA PRO A 45 -21.33 7.96 -27.09
C PRO A 45 -20.15 8.64 -27.79
N GLY A 46 -19.79 9.85 -27.34
CA GLY A 46 -18.62 10.59 -27.82
C GLY A 46 -17.26 9.93 -27.48
N ALA A 47 -17.22 8.99 -26.54
CA ALA A 47 -15.99 8.25 -26.21
C ALA A 47 -15.49 7.39 -27.37
N VAL A 48 -16.39 6.94 -28.25
CA VAL A 48 -16.07 6.17 -29.46
C VAL A 48 -15.38 7.05 -30.52
N GLN A 49 -15.64 8.35 -30.54
CA GLN A 49 -15.04 9.29 -31.50
C GLN A 49 -13.75 9.94 -30.98
N GLY A 50 -13.55 9.94 -29.66
CA GLY A 50 -12.34 10.49 -29.05
C GLY A 50 -12.31 10.24 -27.54
N PHE A 51 -11.24 9.59 -27.07
CA PHE A 51 -11.02 9.39 -25.65
C PHE A 51 -10.41 10.65 -25.03
N SER A 52 -11.08 11.20 -24.02
CA SER A 52 -10.73 12.48 -23.39
C SER A 52 -10.52 12.31 -21.89
N LEU A 53 -9.96 13.31 -21.21
CA LEU A 53 -9.76 13.26 -19.75
C LEU A 53 -11.07 13.01 -19.00
N ARG A 54 -12.18 13.58 -19.47
CA ARG A 54 -13.51 13.35 -18.88
C ARG A 54 -13.93 11.88 -19.00
N HIS A 55 -13.60 11.22 -20.12
CA HIS A 55 -13.87 9.80 -20.31
C HIS A 55 -12.98 8.96 -19.37
N ALA A 56 -11.69 9.28 -19.26
CA ALA A 56 -10.79 8.60 -18.32
C ALA A 56 -11.23 8.74 -16.84
N GLN A 57 -11.68 9.93 -16.44
CA GLN A 57 -12.26 10.16 -15.11
C GLN A 57 -13.53 9.34 -14.88
N GLN A 58 -14.39 9.21 -15.91
CA GLN A 58 -15.60 8.40 -15.82
C GLN A 58 -15.26 6.91 -15.73
N VAL A 59 -14.23 6.44 -16.43
CA VAL A 59 -13.73 5.05 -16.32
C VAL A 59 -13.32 4.75 -14.88
N LEU A 60 -12.49 5.60 -14.28
CA LEU A 60 -12.09 5.44 -12.88
C LEU A 60 -13.29 5.45 -11.92
N ALA A 61 -14.23 6.38 -12.10
CA ALA A 61 -15.44 6.39 -11.28
C ALA A 61 -16.19 5.05 -11.34
N ARG A 62 -16.33 4.47 -12.53
CA ARG A 62 -16.98 3.15 -12.71
C ARG A 62 -16.16 2.00 -12.13
N GLU A 63 -14.84 2.03 -12.26
CA GLU A 63 -13.95 1.05 -11.63
C GLU A 63 -14.13 1.03 -10.12
N TYR A 64 -14.35 2.19 -9.50
CA TYR A 64 -14.65 2.34 -8.07
C TYR A 64 -16.14 2.26 -7.73
N GLU A 65 -16.99 1.80 -8.65
CA GLU A 65 -18.45 1.63 -8.48
C GLU A 65 -19.26 2.93 -8.27
N PHE A 66 -18.68 4.10 -8.60
CA PHE A 66 -19.39 5.38 -8.59
C PHE A 66 -20.09 5.68 -9.92
N SER A 67 -21.23 6.35 -9.82
CA SER A 67 -22.05 6.72 -10.98
C SER A 67 -21.43 7.80 -11.86
N SER A 68 -20.58 8.64 -11.28
CA SER A 68 -19.90 9.74 -11.97
C SER A 68 -18.62 10.15 -11.24
N TRP A 69 -17.73 10.83 -11.96
CA TRP A 69 -16.55 11.44 -11.35
C TRP A 69 -16.90 12.40 -10.21
N GLN A 70 -17.97 13.20 -10.35
CA GLN A 70 -18.38 14.11 -9.28
C GLN A 70 -18.87 13.34 -8.05
N ALA A 71 -19.61 12.24 -8.23
CA ALA A 71 -20.05 11.39 -7.10
C ALA A 71 -18.85 10.78 -6.35
N LEU A 72 -17.80 10.39 -7.08
CA LEU A 72 -16.54 9.95 -6.49
C LEU A 72 -15.85 11.09 -5.73
N VAL A 73 -15.73 12.28 -6.33
CA VAL A 73 -15.15 13.47 -5.70
C VAL A 73 -15.89 13.83 -4.41
N ASP A 74 -17.22 13.90 -4.46
CA ASP A 74 -18.08 14.27 -3.34
C ASP A 74 -17.97 13.25 -2.21
N HIS A 75 -17.90 11.95 -2.55
CA HIS A 75 -17.66 10.90 -1.56
C HIS A 75 -16.31 11.11 -0.88
N VAL A 76 -15.23 11.20 -1.64
CA VAL A 76 -13.86 11.38 -1.13
C VAL A 76 -13.71 12.64 -0.29
N GLN A 77 -14.29 13.76 -0.72
CA GLN A 77 -14.25 15.04 0.00
C GLN A 77 -15.21 15.10 1.18
N GLY A 78 -16.25 14.27 1.19
CA GLY A 78 -17.27 14.20 2.23
C GLY A 78 -16.95 13.23 3.38
N MET A 79 -15.91 12.40 3.26
CA MET A 79 -15.49 11.52 4.35
C MET A 79 -14.98 12.33 5.54
N SER A 80 -15.53 12.07 6.73
CA SER A 80 -15.04 12.67 7.97
C SER A 80 -13.91 11.86 8.60
N GLU A 81 -13.16 12.48 9.50
CA GLU A 81 -12.14 11.82 10.33
C GLU A 81 -12.70 10.63 11.12
N GLN A 82 -13.96 10.71 11.54
CA GLN A 82 -14.64 9.65 12.26
C GLN A 82 -14.99 8.47 11.33
N ASP A 83 -15.34 8.73 10.07
CA ASP A 83 -15.60 7.68 9.08
C ASP A 83 -14.33 6.87 8.79
N TRP A 84 -13.17 7.55 8.75
CA TRP A 84 -11.86 6.90 8.60
C TRP A 84 -11.49 6.05 9.82
N ALA A 85 -11.81 6.54 11.01
CA ALA A 85 -11.53 5.87 12.27
C ALA A 85 -12.31 4.58 12.47
N VAL A 86 -13.61 4.64 12.15
CA VAL A 86 -14.49 3.47 12.16
C VAL A 86 -14.03 2.48 11.08
N GLY A 87 -13.58 2.97 9.92
CA GLY A 87 -12.97 2.16 8.87
C GLY A 87 -11.73 1.39 9.34
N ARG A 88 -10.75 2.05 9.95
CA ARG A 88 -9.49 1.41 10.40
C ARG A 88 -9.70 0.34 11.45
N PHE A 89 -10.59 0.58 12.43
CA PHE A 89 -10.87 -0.46 13.44
C PHE A 89 -11.54 -1.69 12.83
N ALA A 90 -12.37 -1.51 11.80
CA ALA A 90 -13.00 -2.62 11.09
C ALA A 90 -11.98 -3.55 10.39
N PHE A 91 -10.78 -3.07 10.03
CA PHE A 91 -9.73 -3.94 9.48
C PHE A 91 -9.21 -4.94 10.50
N TYR A 92 -9.05 -4.54 11.78
CA TYR A 92 -8.67 -5.50 12.82
C TYR A 92 -9.75 -6.55 13.02
N GLN A 93 -11.02 -6.16 12.95
CA GLN A 93 -12.11 -7.12 13.02
C GLN A 93 -12.10 -8.08 11.83
N THR A 94 -11.90 -7.56 10.61
CA THR A 94 -11.77 -8.38 9.40
C THR A 94 -10.60 -9.37 9.51
N LEU A 95 -9.45 -8.90 9.98
CA LEU A 95 -8.28 -9.76 10.24
C LEU A 95 -8.58 -10.83 11.30
N ALA A 96 -9.32 -10.48 12.36
CA ALA A 96 -9.72 -11.46 13.38
C ALA A 96 -10.64 -12.54 12.79
N ASP A 97 -11.63 -12.13 12.00
CA ASP A 97 -12.58 -13.04 11.35
C ASP A 97 -11.86 -13.95 10.35
N ASP A 98 -11.02 -13.40 9.49
CA ASP A 98 -10.21 -14.16 8.53
C ASP A 98 -9.27 -15.16 9.22
N LEU A 99 -8.69 -14.78 10.37
CA LEU A 99 -7.81 -15.65 11.16
C LEU A 99 -8.59 -16.80 11.81
N VAL A 100 -9.83 -16.55 12.27
CA VAL A 100 -10.74 -17.59 12.76
C VAL A 100 -11.11 -18.56 11.64
N ASP A 101 -11.45 -18.05 10.46
CA ASP A 101 -11.80 -18.89 9.31
C ASP A 101 -10.61 -19.73 8.84
N SER A 102 -9.41 -19.14 8.83
CA SER A 102 -8.15 -19.84 8.56
C SER A 102 -7.87 -20.93 9.59
N TYR A 103 -8.15 -20.68 10.88
CA TYR A 103 -8.04 -21.69 11.94
C TYR A 103 -9.00 -22.86 11.73
N ARG A 104 -10.28 -22.58 11.46
CA ARG A 104 -11.28 -23.62 11.18
C ARG A 104 -10.92 -24.45 9.94
N ALA A 105 -10.31 -23.82 8.94
CA ALA A 105 -9.83 -24.48 7.73
C ALA A 105 -8.51 -25.25 7.93
N GLY A 106 -7.85 -25.15 9.09
CA GLY A 106 -6.54 -25.77 9.35
C GLY A 106 -5.38 -25.11 8.61
N ASN A 107 -5.51 -23.84 8.21
CA ASN A 107 -4.59 -23.12 7.34
C ASN A 107 -3.90 -21.92 8.02
N THR A 108 -3.90 -21.86 9.36
CA THR A 108 -3.28 -20.74 10.11
C THR A 108 -1.81 -20.51 9.78
N SER A 109 -1.09 -21.54 9.30
CA SER A 109 0.31 -21.41 8.88
C SER A 109 0.52 -20.36 7.78
N THR A 110 -0.52 -20.02 7.03
CA THR A 110 -0.46 -18.93 6.04
C THR A 110 -0.33 -17.54 6.68
N TYR A 111 -0.66 -17.41 7.97
CA TYR A 111 -0.51 -16.18 8.77
C TYR A 111 0.77 -16.18 9.61
N GLY A 112 1.65 -17.17 9.44
CA GLY A 112 2.95 -17.23 10.11
C GLY A 112 2.85 -17.02 11.63
N VAL A 113 3.61 -16.06 12.17
CA VAL A 113 3.67 -15.78 13.61
C VAL A 113 2.30 -15.41 14.21
N LEU A 114 1.42 -14.76 13.45
CA LEU A 114 0.06 -14.44 13.90
C LEU A 114 -0.80 -15.71 14.01
N GLY A 115 -0.62 -16.64 13.06
CA GLY A 115 -1.23 -17.97 13.11
C GLY A 115 -0.72 -18.83 14.26
N ASP A 116 0.58 -18.76 14.55
CA ASP A 116 1.19 -19.47 15.69
C ASP A 116 0.65 -18.95 17.03
N GLU A 117 0.47 -17.64 17.16
CA GLU A 117 -0.15 -16.99 18.31
C GLU A 117 -1.61 -17.44 18.49
N MET A 118 -2.40 -17.46 17.41
CA MET A 118 -3.77 -17.99 17.41
C MET A 118 -3.80 -19.44 17.91
N ASN A 119 -2.96 -20.31 17.35
CA ASN A 119 -2.90 -21.71 17.76
C ASN A 119 -2.53 -21.87 19.24
N ARG A 120 -1.59 -21.07 19.75
CA ARG A 120 -1.20 -21.11 21.16
C ARG A 120 -2.36 -20.74 22.08
N ARG A 121 -3.17 -19.75 21.70
CA ARG A 121 -4.36 -19.33 22.45
C ARG A 121 -5.48 -20.36 22.38
N MET A 122 -5.67 -21.00 21.24
CA MET A 122 -6.63 -22.10 21.10
C MET A 122 -6.26 -23.31 21.96
N GLN A 123 -4.96 -23.62 22.13
CA GLN A 123 -4.51 -24.65 23.08
C GLN A 123 -4.89 -24.34 24.54
N ALA A 124 -4.98 -23.05 24.90
CA ALA A 124 -5.48 -22.60 26.19
C ALA A 124 -7.02 -22.60 26.31
N LYS A 125 -7.73 -23.12 25.29
CA LYS A 125 -9.21 -23.22 25.23
C LYS A 125 -9.92 -21.88 25.35
N VAL A 126 -9.30 -20.84 24.80
CA VAL A 126 -9.94 -19.54 24.60
C VAL A 126 -10.99 -19.68 23.49
N ASP A 127 -12.07 -18.89 23.57
CA ASP A 127 -13.03 -18.74 22.48
C ASP A 127 -12.32 -18.29 21.18
N GLU A 128 -12.77 -18.76 20.01
CA GLU A 128 -12.07 -18.53 18.73
C GLU A 128 -11.90 -17.04 18.42
N THR A 129 -12.96 -16.24 18.62
CA THR A 129 -12.91 -14.79 18.38
C THR A 129 -11.97 -14.12 19.38
N ALA A 130 -12.07 -14.48 20.66
CA ALA A 130 -11.18 -13.92 21.68
C ALA A 130 -9.71 -14.35 21.49
N ALA A 131 -9.46 -15.54 20.93
CA ALA A 131 -8.12 -16.01 20.60
C ALA A 131 -7.52 -15.20 19.44
N ALA A 132 -8.29 -14.98 18.37
CA ALA A 132 -7.86 -14.18 17.23
C ALA A 132 -7.63 -12.71 17.61
N GLN A 133 -8.58 -12.09 18.33
CA GLN A 133 -8.42 -10.72 18.85
C GLN A 133 -7.20 -10.59 19.75
N GLY A 134 -7.02 -11.55 20.67
CA GLY A 134 -5.85 -11.57 21.55
C GLY A 134 -4.53 -11.76 20.80
N ALA A 135 -4.53 -12.52 19.69
CA ALA A 135 -3.35 -12.69 18.85
C ALA A 135 -2.96 -11.39 18.15
N ILE A 136 -3.95 -10.68 17.61
CA ILE A 136 -3.76 -9.35 17.00
C ILE A 136 -3.31 -8.33 18.05
N CYS A 137 -3.88 -8.34 19.26
CA CYS A 137 -3.43 -7.46 20.35
C CYS A 137 -1.99 -7.72 20.75
N ALA A 138 -1.57 -8.99 20.80
CA ALA A 138 -0.18 -9.35 21.08
C ALA A 138 0.78 -8.79 20.01
N LEU A 139 0.39 -8.90 18.72
CA LEU A 139 1.17 -8.35 17.62
C LEU A 139 1.17 -6.80 17.58
N ALA A 140 0.03 -6.18 17.92
CA ALA A 140 -0.09 -4.73 18.07
C ALA A 140 0.59 -4.19 19.34
N GLU A 141 1.04 -5.08 20.23
CA GLU A 141 1.57 -4.75 21.56
C GLU A 141 0.62 -3.88 22.40
N CYS A 142 -0.67 -4.23 22.39
CA CYS A 142 -1.68 -3.63 23.26
C CYS A 142 -2.27 -4.67 24.23
N GLN A 143 -2.85 -4.19 25.33
CA GLN A 143 -3.36 -5.01 26.42
C GLN A 143 -4.62 -5.77 26.01
N ASP A 144 -5.53 -5.10 25.31
CA ASP A 144 -6.80 -5.67 24.91
C ASP A 144 -7.41 -5.01 23.66
N TRP A 145 -8.53 -5.57 23.21
CA TRP A 145 -9.24 -5.15 22.01
C TRP A 145 -9.81 -3.74 22.12
N ALA A 146 -10.18 -3.30 23.32
CA ALA A 146 -10.72 -1.96 23.56
C ALA A 146 -9.60 -0.91 23.45
N GLU A 147 -8.42 -1.21 24.00
CA GLU A 147 -7.22 -0.39 23.84
C GLU A 147 -6.81 -0.30 22.37
N LEU A 148 -6.79 -1.42 21.63
CA LEU A 148 -6.52 -1.41 20.18
C LEU A 148 -7.47 -0.47 19.44
N GLY A 149 -8.76 -0.52 19.76
CA GLY A 149 -9.75 0.38 19.18
C GLY A 149 -9.51 1.84 19.53
N SER A 150 -9.07 2.13 20.76
CA SER A 150 -8.71 3.49 21.17
C SER A 150 -7.48 4.00 20.40
N LEU A 151 -6.43 3.18 20.29
CA LEU A 151 -5.18 3.50 19.58
C LEU A 151 -5.42 3.71 18.08
N ALA A 152 -6.23 2.85 17.45
CA ALA A 152 -6.63 2.99 16.06
C ALA A 152 -7.32 4.34 15.81
N ARG A 153 -8.19 4.77 16.73
CA ARG A 153 -8.88 6.07 16.64
C ARG A 153 -7.95 7.26 16.93
N SER A 154 -6.99 7.14 17.85
CA SER A 154 -6.08 8.24 18.19
C SER A 154 -4.98 8.45 17.15
N SER A 155 -4.58 7.41 16.40
CA SER A 155 -3.60 7.52 15.30
C SER A 155 -4.01 8.51 14.19
N ILE A 156 -5.27 8.96 14.19
CA ILE A 156 -5.91 9.77 13.15
C ILE A 156 -5.71 11.26 13.39
N ASP A 157 -5.57 11.67 14.64
CA ASP A 157 -5.32 13.07 15.01
C ASP A 157 -3.89 13.51 14.60
N ASN A 158 -3.00 12.53 14.37
CA ASN A 158 -1.64 12.74 13.88
C ASN A 158 -1.57 12.66 12.35
N ARG A 159 -2.34 13.50 11.64
CA ARG A 159 -2.01 13.76 10.23
C ARG A 159 -0.75 14.62 10.15
N GLY A 160 0.40 13.99 10.38
CA GLY A 160 1.71 14.62 10.27
C GLY A 160 2.09 15.04 8.83
N ILE A 161 1.35 14.55 7.83
CA ILE A 161 1.62 14.81 6.40
C ILE A 161 0.58 15.77 5.83
N ASP A 162 1.01 16.99 5.56
CA ASP A 162 0.18 17.97 4.86
C ASP A 162 0.25 17.81 3.33
N ARG A 163 -0.52 18.62 2.61
CA ARG A 163 -0.57 18.59 1.14
C ARG A 163 0.78 18.94 0.49
N LYS A 164 1.59 19.80 1.11
CA LYS A 164 2.92 20.19 0.60
C LYS A 164 3.87 19.00 0.71
N MET A 165 3.90 18.34 1.87
CA MET A 165 4.68 17.13 2.10
C MET A 165 4.28 16.00 1.14
N LEU A 166 2.98 15.76 0.96
CA LEU A 166 2.51 14.76 0.00
C LEU A 166 2.97 15.06 -1.42
N ALA A 167 2.88 16.32 -1.87
CA ALA A 167 3.36 16.71 -3.19
C ALA A 167 4.89 16.53 -3.34
N ALA A 168 5.66 16.76 -2.27
CA ALA A 168 7.10 16.55 -2.26
C ALA A 168 7.47 15.06 -2.33
N ILE A 169 6.76 14.21 -1.57
CA ILE A 169 6.85 12.74 -1.64
C ILE A 169 6.53 12.26 -3.05
N GLU A 170 5.45 12.75 -3.66
CA GLU A 170 5.08 12.44 -5.04
C GLU A 170 6.22 12.79 -6.01
N GLN A 171 6.79 14.00 -5.93
CA GLN A 171 7.88 14.41 -6.81
C GLN A 171 9.15 13.57 -6.61
N MET A 172 9.45 13.21 -5.36
CA MET A 172 10.57 12.31 -5.05
C MET A 172 10.36 10.94 -5.68
N HIS A 173 9.16 10.36 -5.55
CA HIS A 173 8.85 9.03 -6.09
C HIS A 173 8.68 9.00 -7.61
N ASP A 174 8.24 10.10 -8.23
CA ASP A 174 8.27 10.27 -9.69
C ASP A 174 9.71 10.18 -10.22
N ARG A 175 10.68 10.78 -9.52
CA ARG A 175 12.11 10.63 -9.85
C ARG A 175 12.60 9.20 -9.60
N PHE A 176 12.15 8.57 -8.52
CA PHE A 176 12.53 7.20 -8.20
C PHE A 176 12.03 6.17 -9.23
N ALA A 177 10.88 6.41 -9.87
CA ALA A 177 10.32 5.50 -10.87
C ALA A 177 11.29 5.24 -12.04
N GLN A 178 12.13 6.21 -12.39
CA GLN A 178 13.18 6.01 -13.38
C GLN A 178 14.27 5.04 -12.88
N ASN A 179 14.68 5.15 -11.61
CA ASN A 179 15.63 4.20 -11.02
C ASN A 179 15.04 2.79 -11.00
N VAL A 180 13.75 2.65 -10.66
CA VAL A 180 13.04 1.36 -10.73
C VAL A 180 13.07 0.81 -12.16
N THR A 181 12.78 1.65 -13.16
CA THR A 181 12.84 1.28 -14.58
C THR A 181 14.23 0.77 -14.98
N ASP A 182 15.27 1.49 -14.58
CA ASP A 182 16.65 1.17 -14.93
C ASP A 182 17.11 -0.14 -14.25
N ARG A 183 16.71 -0.38 -13.00
CA ARG A 183 17.07 -1.58 -12.25
C ARG A 183 16.33 -2.84 -12.71
N LEU A 184 15.08 -2.70 -13.11
CA LEU A 184 14.25 -3.81 -13.56
C LEU A 184 14.33 -4.04 -15.07
N GLY A 185 14.89 -3.10 -15.84
CA GLY A 185 14.96 -3.18 -17.30
C GLY A 185 13.57 -3.12 -17.98
N ALA A 186 12.56 -2.62 -17.27
CA ALA A 186 11.18 -2.58 -17.68
C ALA A 186 10.55 -1.25 -17.23
N PRO A 187 9.73 -0.57 -18.06
CA PRO A 187 9.09 0.69 -17.67
C PRO A 187 8.31 0.55 -16.37
N ALA A 188 8.58 1.45 -15.43
CA ALA A 188 7.88 1.50 -14.15
C ALA A 188 7.27 2.89 -13.95
N ASP A 189 5.98 2.90 -13.62
CA ASP A 189 5.21 4.12 -13.37
C ASP A 189 4.68 4.11 -11.93
N VAL A 190 4.61 5.27 -11.28
CA VAL A 190 3.95 5.40 -9.96
C VAL A 190 2.46 5.10 -10.13
N ALA A 191 2.01 3.97 -9.59
CA ALA A 191 0.63 3.53 -9.65
C ALA A 191 -0.24 4.23 -8.60
N PHE A 192 0.31 4.39 -7.39
CA PHE A 192 -0.35 5.06 -6.28
C PHE A 192 0.66 5.51 -5.22
N ILE A 193 0.27 6.54 -4.46
CA ILE A 193 0.85 6.92 -3.19
C ILE A 193 -0.32 7.09 -2.23
N ASP A 194 -0.27 6.40 -1.10
CA ASP A 194 -1.35 6.36 -0.11
C ASP A 194 -0.80 6.58 1.30
N TYR A 195 -1.67 7.06 2.19
CA TYR A 195 -1.38 7.21 3.61
C TYR A 195 -2.31 6.30 4.41
N THR A 196 -1.74 5.21 4.90
CA THR A 196 -2.46 4.05 5.44
C THR A 196 -1.85 3.63 6.78
N THR A 197 -2.21 2.47 7.31
CA THR A 197 -1.62 1.88 8.52
C THR A 197 -0.72 0.70 8.19
N VAL A 198 0.23 0.41 9.08
CA VAL A 198 1.05 -0.80 8.98
C VAL A 198 0.18 -2.05 8.85
N CYS A 199 -0.94 -2.15 9.58
CA CYS A 199 -1.86 -3.28 9.47
C CYS A 199 -2.41 -3.47 8.05
N GLU A 200 -2.90 -2.40 7.43
CA GLU A 200 -3.43 -2.42 6.06
C GLU A 200 -2.36 -2.87 5.05
N VAL A 201 -1.11 -2.38 5.21
CA VAL A 201 0.01 -2.83 4.37
C VAL A 201 0.22 -4.32 4.54
N LEU A 202 0.39 -4.83 5.77
CA LEU A 202 0.62 -6.25 6.04
C LEU A 202 -0.52 -7.15 5.52
N LEU A 203 -1.75 -6.67 5.51
CA LEU A 203 -2.91 -7.37 4.96
C LEU A 203 -2.91 -7.40 3.43
N SER A 204 -2.31 -6.40 2.78
CA SER A 204 -2.21 -6.33 1.32
C SER A 204 -1.09 -7.19 0.74
N LEU A 205 -0.10 -7.59 1.56
CA LEU A 205 1.05 -8.37 1.11
C LEU A 205 0.68 -9.83 0.79
N GLY A 206 1.43 -10.42 -0.13
CA GLY A 206 1.32 -11.85 -0.45
C GLY A 206 1.63 -12.74 0.76
N ARG A 207 1.12 -13.96 0.74
CA ARG A 207 1.41 -14.99 1.76
C ARG A 207 1.74 -16.31 1.06
N PRO A 208 3.04 -16.67 0.90
CA PRO A 208 4.21 -15.95 1.40
C PRO A 208 4.46 -14.62 0.68
N SER A 209 5.09 -13.67 1.37
CA SER A 209 5.53 -12.41 0.78
C SER A 209 6.95 -12.51 0.23
N HIS A 210 7.32 -11.52 -0.60
CA HIS A 210 8.70 -11.32 -1.04
C HIS A 210 9.10 -9.91 -0.63
N SER A 211 9.25 -9.74 0.68
CA SER A 211 9.45 -8.45 1.30
C SER A 211 10.84 -8.33 1.88
N PHE A 212 11.36 -7.11 1.87
CA PHE A 212 12.68 -6.77 2.35
C PHE A 212 12.55 -5.65 3.37
N ARG A 213 12.91 -5.93 4.62
CA ARG A 213 13.02 -4.91 5.65
C ARG A 213 14.36 -4.21 5.50
N CYS A 214 14.31 -2.89 5.37
CA CYS A 214 15.47 -2.04 5.18
C CYS A 214 15.68 -1.17 6.42
N ALA A 215 16.81 -1.34 7.12
CA ALA A 215 17.18 -0.45 8.22
C ALA A 215 18.32 0.46 7.77
N VAL A 216 18.26 1.74 8.15
CA VAL A 216 19.24 2.75 7.76
C VAL A 216 19.61 3.55 9.01
N GLN A 217 20.91 3.71 9.26
CA GLN A 217 21.34 4.57 10.35
C GLN A 217 21.01 6.02 10.00
N GLY A 218 20.32 6.71 10.91
CA GLY A 218 19.79 8.05 10.70
C GLY A 218 18.27 8.10 10.54
N THR A 219 17.57 6.96 10.67
CA THR A 219 16.10 6.89 10.72
C THR A 219 15.65 6.21 12.00
N ASP A 220 14.48 6.58 12.53
CA ASP A 220 13.93 6.02 13.78
C ASP A 220 13.15 4.70 13.57
N GLY A 221 13.28 4.09 12.39
CA GLY A 221 12.67 2.80 12.07
C GLY A 221 13.03 2.30 10.67
N PRO A 222 12.57 1.08 10.33
CA PRO A 222 12.84 0.48 9.03
C PRO A 222 11.81 0.90 7.98
N PHE A 223 12.21 0.77 6.72
CA PHE A 223 11.30 0.78 5.57
C PHE A 223 11.11 -0.63 5.04
N VAL A 224 10.13 -0.80 4.16
CA VAL A 224 9.91 -2.07 3.47
C VAL A 224 9.87 -1.87 1.98
N ILE A 225 10.60 -2.73 1.28
CA ILE A 225 10.44 -2.94 -0.16
C ILE A 225 9.71 -4.27 -0.32
N ASP A 226 8.56 -4.28 -0.98
CA ASP A 226 7.84 -5.52 -1.31
C ASP A 226 7.77 -5.72 -2.82
N MET A 227 8.02 -6.96 -3.25
CA MET A 227 7.84 -7.38 -4.62
C MET A 227 6.60 -8.26 -4.69
N GLY A 228 5.56 -7.76 -5.37
CA GLY A 228 4.34 -8.52 -5.58
C GLY A 228 4.62 -9.85 -6.31
N PRO A 229 3.74 -10.86 -6.17
CA PRO A 229 4.04 -12.24 -6.57
C PRO A 229 4.56 -12.42 -8.00
N ARG A 230 4.05 -11.64 -8.96
CA ARG A 230 4.52 -11.67 -10.36
C ARG A 230 5.94 -11.16 -10.49
N LEU A 231 6.23 -10.00 -9.90
CA LEU A 231 7.57 -9.42 -9.95
C LEU A 231 8.58 -10.32 -9.24
N ALA A 232 8.20 -10.87 -8.09
CA ALA A 232 9.02 -11.84 -7.37
C ALA A 232 9.29 -13.10 -8.20
N GLN A 233 8.29 -13.62 -8.91
CA GLN A 233 8.47 -14.78 -9.79
C GLN A 233 9.44 -14.51 -10.94
N GLU A 234 9.37 -13.32 -11.55
CA GLU A 234 10.25 -12.94 -12.66
C GLU A 234 11.69 -12.69 -12.20
N LEU A 235 11.87 -12.06 -11.04
CA LEU A 235 13.19 -11.80 -10.48
C LEU A 235 13.82 -13.07 -9.90
N ALA A 236 13.01 -14.06 -9.50
CA ALA A 236 13.47 -15.31 -8.91
C ALA A 236 14.51 -15.05 -7.79
N ASP A 237 15.73 -15.59 -7.94
CA ASP A 237 16.80 -15.48 -6.94
C ASP A 237 17.48 -14.09 -6.92
N ASP A 238 17.22 -13.23 -7.91
CA ASP A 238 17.81 -11.88 -8.00
C ASP A 238 17.08 -10.85 -7.13
N GLY A 239 15.93 -11.18 -6.54
CA GLY A 239 15.07 -10.23 -5.82
C GLY A 239 15.81 -9.44 -4.73
N GLN A 240 16.62 -10.10 -3.90
CA GLN A 240 17.40 -9.42 -2.85
C GLN A 240 18.42 -8.45 -3.43
N ARG A 241 19.18 -8.88 -4.44
CA ARG A 241 20.17 -8.03 -5.11
C ARG A 241 19.51 -6.81 -5.74
N VAL A 242 18.34 -6.95 -6.32
CA VAL A 242 17.56 -5.83 -6.86
C VAL A 242 17.11 -4.88 -5.75
N ALA A 243 16.60 -5.41 -4.63
CA ALA A 243 16.16 -4.62 -3.50
C ALA A 243 17.32 -3.81 -2.87
N GLU A 244 18.53 -4.36 -2.79
CA GLU A 244 19.74 -3.65 -2.31
C GLU A 244 20.11 -2.45 -3.20
N HIS A 245 20.04 -2.62 -4.52
CA HIS A 245 20.29 -1.52 -5.46
C HIS A 245 19.19 -0.46 -5.39
N LEU A 246 17.92 -0.88 -5.32
CA LEU A 246 16.78 0.03 -5.17
C LEU A 246 16.88 0.85 -3.88
N LEU A 247 17.27 0.23 -2.76
CA LEU A 247 17.51 0.94 -1.51
C LEU A 247 18.61 1.99 -1.65
N THR A 248 19.72 1.63 -2.30
CA THR A 248 20.82 2.58 -2.56
C THR A 248 20.36 3.76 -3.41
N ASP A 249 19.62 3.48 -4.49
CA ASP A 249 19.08 4.51 -5.37
C ASP A 249 18.04 5.39 -4.66
N LEU A 250 17.23 4.81 -3.77
CA LEU A 250 16.23 5.53 -2.99
C LEU A 250 16.90 6.53 -2.05
N LEU A 251 17.90 6.09 -1.30
CA LEU A 251 18.63 6.96 -0.38
C LEU A 251 19.39 8.06 -1.13
N SER A 252 19.80 7.81 -2.38
CA SER A 252 20.49 8.83 -3.20
C SER A 252 19.59 9.99 -3.63
N ILE A 253 18.27 9.81 -3.64
CA ILE A 253 17.31 10.87 -4.03
C ILE A 253 16.72 11.61 -2.83
N TRP A 254 16.98 11.14 -1.61
CA TRP A 254 16.62 11.85 -0.39
C TRP A 254 17.45 13.13 -0.24
N PRO A 255 16.96 14.13 0.52
CA PRO A 255 17.74 15.31 0.85
C PRO A 255 19.11 14.96 1.42
N GLN A 256 20.16 15.58 0.88
CA GLN A 256 21.55 15.30 1.28
C GLN A 256 21.92 15.91 2.63
N THR A 257 21.01 16.67 3.22
CA THR A 257 21.05 17.18 4.60
C THR A 257 20.83 16.07 5.63
N LEU A 258 20.11 15.00 5.26
CA LEU A 258 19.95 13.80 6.08
C LEU A 258 21.23 12.95 6.03
N THR A 259 21.78 12.62 7.21
CA THR A 259 22.96 11.76 7.32
C THR A 259 22.53 10.30 7.40
N LEU A 260 22.37 9.67 6.24
CA LEU A 260 21.94 8.27 6.12
C LEU A 260 23.14 7.37 5.87
N GLN A 261 23.30 6.33 6.70
CA GLN A 261 24.48 5.46 6.67
C GLN A 261 24.11 3.99 6.86
N ASN A 262 25.03 3.11 6.48
CA ASN A 262 25.00 1.68 6.79
C ASN A 262 23.64 1.00 6.49
N PRO A 263 23.09 1.12 5.27
CA PRO A 263 21.83 0.44 4.95
C PRO A 263 21.99 -1.08 5.05
N THR A 264 21.05 -1.73 5.72
CA THR A 264 20.96 -3.19 5.81
C THR A 264 19.63 -3.68 5.26
N ILE A 265 19.62 -4.91 4.78
CA ILE A 265 18.44 -5.56 4.24
C ILE A 265 18.26 -6.94 4.85
N GLU A 266 17.02 -7.31 5.17
CA GLU A 266 16.66 -8.62 5.66
C GLU A 266 15.40 -9.11 4.92
N VAL A 267 15.40 -10.37 4.51
CA VAL A 267 14.34 -10.96 3.68
C VAL A 267 13.27 -11.58 4.57
N PHE A 268 12.01 -11.30 4.27
CA PHE A 268 10.85 -11.82 4.97
C PHE A 268 9.85 -12.47 4.00
N SER A 269 9.36 -13.64 4.40
CA SER A 269 8.26 -14.36 3.74
C SER A 269 6.97 -14.37 4.55
N ASP A 270 7.08 -14.10 5.85
CA ASP A 270 5.95 -13.85 6.74
C ASP A 270 5.86 -12.34 7.00
N PRO A 271 4.83 -11.66 6.44
CA PRO A 271 4.58 -10.24 6.70
C PRO A 271 4.56 -9.88 8.19
N PHE A 272 3.95 -10.73 9.02
CA PHE A 272 3.73 -10.42 10.43
C PHE A 272 4.99 -10.59 11.29
N ALA A 273 5.99 -11.33 10.81
CA ALA A 273 7.30 -11.44 11.45
C ALA A 273 8.25 -10.29 11.10
N MET A 274 7.89 -9.47 10.11
CA MET A 274 8.79 -8.44 9.57
C MET A 274 9.11 -7.34 10.57
N GLY A 275 8.19 -6.97 11.46
CA GLY A 275 8.42 -5.92 12.45
C GLY A 275 8.61 -4.54 11.81
N MET A 276 7.56 -4.04 11.16
CA MET A 276 7.53 -2.72 10.50
C MET A 276 7.21 -1.56 11.46
N GLY A 277 6.91 -1.85 12.73
CA GLY A 277 6.31 -0.91 13.66
C GLY A 277 5.03 -1.50 14.26
N LYS A 278 4.28 -0.68 15.01
CA LYS A 278 2.99 -1.09 15.58
C LYS A 278 1.94 -1.18 14.48
N LEU A 279 0.98 -2.09 14.63
CA LEU A 279 -0.07 -2.28 13.62
C LEU A 279 -0.92 -1.02 13.35
N TYR A 280 -1.05 -0.14 14.35
CA TYR A 280 -1.82 1.11 14.25
C TYR A 280 -0.95 2.32 13.87
N ASP A 281 0.36 2.13 13.69
CA ASP A 281 1.23 3.19 13.18
C ASP A 281 0.82 3.53 11.75
N THR A 282 0.82 4.82 11.46
CA THR A 282 0.61 5.37 10.13
C THR A 282 1.84 5.18 9.25
N CYS A 283 1.63 5.03 7.96
CA CYS A 283 2.71 4.88 6.99
C CYS A 283 2.32 5.46 5.63
N VAL A 284 3.34 5.86 4.87
CA VAL A 284 3.20 6.17 3.44
C VAL A 284 3.48 4.89 2.66
N LEU A 285 2.56 4.53 1.78
CA LEU A 285 2.69 3.39 0.87
C LEU A 285 2.76 3.89 -0.57
N THR A 286 3.85 3.61 -1.26
CA THR A 286 4.04 3.93 -2.68
C THR A 286 4.05 2.64 -3.49
N GLY A 287 3.25 2.57 -4.55
CA GLY A 287 3.23 1.45 -5.49
C GLY A 287 3.73 1.84 -6.88
N TYR A 288 4.53 0.96 -7.48
CA TYR A 288 5.05 1.08 -8.85
C TYR A 288 4.51 -0.06 -9.69
N GLU A 289 3.80 0.27 -10.77
CA GLU A 289 3.42 -0.70 -11.78
C GLU A 289 4.60 -0.87 -12.75
N VAL A 290 5.17 -2.08 -12.76
CA VAL A 290 6.27 -2.47 -13.63
C VAL A 290 5.71 -3.23 -14.81
N LYS A 291 5.92 -2.72 -16.03
CA LYS A 291 5.44 -3.32 -17.27
C LYS A 291 6.32 -4.52 -17.63
N THR A 292 6.02 -5.66 -17.03
CA THR A 292 6.73 -6.92 -17.31
C THR A 292 6.29 -7.56 -18.63
N GLY A 293 6.99 -8.60 -19.09
CA GLY A 293 6.86 -9.18 -20.44
C GLY A 293 5.55 -9.90 -20.79
N GLY A 294 4.40 -9.56 -20.18
CA GLY A 294 3.08 -10.13 -20.44
C GLY A 294 1.92 -9.13 -20.32
N ASP A 295 0.68 -9.61 -20.46
CA ASP A 295 -0.54 -8.77 -20.48
C ASP A 295 -0.89 -8.08 -19.13
N ALA A 296 -0.21 -8.41 -18.04
CA ALA A 296 -0.43 -7.80 -16.72
C ALA A 296 0.93 -7.62 -16.01
N GLY A 297 1.23 -6.38 -15.63
CA GLY A 297 2.49 -5.98 -15.00
C GLY A 297 2.69 -6.53 -13.58
N GLY A 298 3.89 -6.30 -13.03
CA GLY A 298 4.26 -6.58 -11.65
C GLY A 298 4.10 -5.35 -10.76
N LEU A 299 3.90 -5.55 -9.46
CA LEU A 299 3.86 -4.46 -8.48
C LEU A 299 5.13 -4.48 -7.63
N LEU A 300 5.78 -3.34 -7.52
CA LEU A 300 6.78 -3.06 -6.49
C LEU A 300 6.17 -2.06 -5.51
N SER A 301 6.31 -2.29 -4.21
CA SER A 301 5.79 -1.38 -3.18
C SER A 301 6.89 -0.93 -2.22
N LEU A 302 6.84 0.33 -1.82
CA LEU A 302 7.68 0.91 -0.79
C LEU A 302 6.78 1.38 0.35
N CYS A 303 7.04 0.91 1.55
CA CYS A 303 6.31 1.31 2.75
C CYS A 303 7.23 2.04 3.72
N TYR A 304 6.75 3.18 4.19
CA TYR A 304 7.42 4.09 5.10
C TYR A 304 6.59 4.29 6.35
N PRO A 305 6.82 3.52 7.43
CA PRO A 305 6.28 3.85 8.74
C PRO A 305 6.66 5.29 9.09
N GLU A 306 5.71 6.08 9.59
CA GLU A 306 5.90 7.51 9.86
C GLU A 306 7.14 7.82 10.73
N PRO A 307 7.43 7.06 11.82
CA PRO A 307 8.66 7.27 12.58
C PRO A 307 9.93 7.18 11.72
N SER A 308 9.92 6.36 10.68
CA SER A 308 11.09 6.14 9.83
C SER A 308 11.33 7.30 8.85
N ILE A 309 10.32 8.11 8.56
CA ILE A 309 10.40 9.27 7.64
C ILE A 309 10.18 10.62 8.32
N ALA A 310 10.09 10.70 9.64
CA ALA A 310 9.76 11.95 10.34
C ALA A 310 10.71 13.12 9.98
N ASP A 311 12.02 12.86 9.95
CA ASP A 311 13.02 13.86 9.56
C ASP A 311 12.92 14.23 8.07
N LEU A 312 12.66 13.23 7.21
CA LEU A 312 12.42 13.47 5.78
C LEU A 312 11.20 14.36 5.57
N LEU A 313 10.09 14.08 6.26
CA LEU A 313 8.87 14.87 6.17
C LEU A 313 9.11 16.31 6.63
N THR A 314 9.88 16.48 7.72
CA THR A 314 10.26 17.80 8.22
C THR A 314 11.03 18.58 7.16
N GLU A 315 12.07 18.00 6.56
CA GLU A 315 12.88 18.66 5.53
C GLU A 315 12.11 18.93 4.22
N LEU A 316 11.20 18.03 3.82
CA LEU A 316 10.34 18.23 2.64
C LEU A 316 9.24 19.28 2.90
N GLY A 317 8.89 19.50 4.16
CA GLY A 317 7.88 20.45 4.61
C GLY A 317 8.39 21.90 4.73
N GLU A 318 9.69 22.12 4.90
CA GLU A 318 10.35 23.44 4.90
C GLU A 318 10.39 24.08 3.50
#